data_AF-A0AAV8XTV0-F1
#
_entry.id   AF-A0AAV8XTV0-F1
#
_cell.length_a   1.000
_cell.length_b   1.000
_cell.length_c   1.000
_cell.angle_alpha   90.00
_cell.angle_beta   90.00
_cell.angle_gamma   90.00
#
_symmetry.space_group_name_H-M   'P 1'
#
loop_
_entity.id
_entity.type
_entity.pdbx_description
1 polymer ?
#
loop_
_entity_poly.entity_id
_entity_poly.type
_entity_poly.pdbx_seq_one_letter_code
_entity_poly.pdbx_strand_id
1 'polypeptide(L)'
;MDEIASTSTSKRIRTANYSLEEKNVFLQLVQKYKNIIENKKTDASSNAEKESIWKKIYAEFNSVAPNNIERDVTSLKKAYLNMKKTVRKELAEERLSILKTGGGPPELKKKTP
;
A
#
# COMPACT_ATOMS: atom_id res chain seq x y z
N MET A 1 1.98 38.47 31.49
CA MET A 1 1.29 38.72 30.22
C MET A 1 1.50 37.50 29.35
N ASP A 2 0.44 36.67 29.31
CA ASP A 2 -0.05 35.79 28.22
C ASP A 2 0.98 34.84 27.58
N GLU A 3 1.04 33.54 27.91
CA GLU A 3 0.10 32.41 27.67
C GLU A 3 -0.17 32.04 26.18
N ILE A 4 -0.11 30.73 25.93
CA ILE A 4 -0.67 29.91 24.82
C ILE A 4 0.32 29.47 23.71
N ALA A 5 1.06 28.40 23.98
CA ALA A 5 1.50 27.45 22.96
C ALA A 5 0.36 26.45 22.70
N SER A 6 -0.54 26.79 21.77
CA SER A 6 -1.65 25.94 21.35
C SER A 6 -1.13 24.75 20.52
N THR A 7 -0.90 23.61 21.17
CA THR A 7 -0.68 22.34 20.45
C THR A 7 -2.03 21.78 20.01
N SER A 8 -2.48 22.21 18.83
CA SER A 8 -3.70 21.71 18.18
C SER A 8 -3.58 20.20 17.93
N THR A 9 -4.18 19.41 18.82
CA THR A 9 -4.40 17.96 18.64
C THR A 9 -5.56 17.76 17.66
N SER A 10 -5.30 17.98 16.38
CA SER A 10 -6.28 17.69 15.33
C SER A 10 -6.57 16.18 15.30
N LYS A 11 -7.82 15.81 15.66
CA LYS A 11 -8.32 14.43 15.56
C LYS A 11 -8.09 13.93 14.14
N ARG A 12 -7.31 12.85 13.96
CA ARG A 12 -7.06 12.25 12.63
C ARG A 12 -8.40 11.80 12.02
N ILE A 13 -8.89 12.55 11.04
CA ILE A 13 -10.04 12.15 10.23
C ILE A 13 -9.61 10.93 9.42
N ARG A 14 -10.37 9.83 9.54
CA ARG A 14 -10.13 8.63 8.74
C ARG A 14 -10.52 8.93 7.29
N THR A 15 -9.56 8.81 6.38
CA THR A 15 -9.83 8.87 4.95
C THR A 15 -10.66 7.67 4.51
N ALA A 16 -11.50 7.83 3.50
CA ALA A 16 -12.28 6.74 2.90
C ALA A 16 -11.37 5.55 2.51
N ASN A 17 -11.92 4.34 2.53
CA ASN A 17 -11.18 3.17 2.05
C ASN A 17 -10.90 3.28 0.54
N TYR A 18 -9.86 2.59 0.06
CA TYR A 18 -9.63 2.45 -1.37
C TYR A 18 -10.61 1.41 -1.96
N SER A 19 -11.38 1.84 -2.95
CA SER A 19 -12.23 0.98 -3.79
C SER A 19 -11.39 -0.01 -4.61
N LEU A 20 -12.06 -1.00 -5.21
CA LEU A 20 -11.39 -1.97 -6.07
C LEU A 20 -10.76 -1.31 -7.31
N GLU A 21 -11.47 -0.35 -7.91
CA GLU A 21 -11.00 0.40 -9.07
C GLU A 21 -9.76 1.24 -8.73
N GLU A 22 -9.80 2.00 -7.62
CA GLU A 22 -8.63 2.74 -7.13
C GLU A 22 -7.43 1.81 -6.91
N LYS A 23 -7.64 0.64 -6.31
CA LYS A 23 -6.57 -0.34 -6.10
C LYS A 23 -6.01 -0.85 -7.42
N ASN A 24 -6.85 -1.12 -8.41
CA ASN A 24 -6.41 -1.61 -9.72
C ASN A 24 -5.56 -0.55 -10.45
N VAL A 25 -6.06 0.69 -10.54
CA VAL A 25 -5.31 1.81 -11.14
C VAL A 25 -3.98 2.01 -10.41
N PHE A 26 -4.01 2.03 -9.08
CA PHE A 26 -2.81 2.19 -8.26
C PHE A 26 -1.78 1.08 -8.51
N LEU A 27 -2.22 -0.19 -8.56
CA LEU A 27 -1.32 -1.32 -8.83
C LEU A 27 -0.72 -1.27 -10.24
N GLN A 28 -1.48 -0.85 -11.25
CA GLN A 28 -0.96 -0.65 -12.61
C GLN A 28 0.14 0.41 -12.65
N LEU A 29 -0.07 1.55 -11.97
CA LEU A 29 0.93 2.61 -11.86
C LEU A 29 2.19 2.14 -11.13
N VAL A 30 2.03 1.41 -10.02
CA VAL A 30 3.17 0.85 -9.29
C VAL A 30 3.91 -0.19 -10.12
N GLN A 31 3.20 -1.03 -10.87
CA GLN A 31 3.78 -2.03 -11.74
C GLN A 31 4.63 -1.40 -12.85
N LYS A 32 4.19 -0.27 -13.44
CA LYS A 32 4.94 0.51 -14.43
C LYS A 32 6.31 0.98 -13.89
N TYR A 33 6.39 1.30 -12.59
CA TYR A 33 7.63 1.78 -11.94
C TYR A 33 8.25 0.75 -10.98
N LYS A 34 7.89 -0.53 -11.09
CA LYS A 34 8.28 -1.60 -10.17
C LYS A 34 9.79 -1.68 -9.95
N ASN A 35 10.58 -1.53 -11.00
CA ASN A 35 12.03 -1.65 -10.96
C ASN A 35 12.69 -0.65 -9.99
N ILE A 36 12.08 0.53 -9.82
CA ILE A 36 12.60 1.57 -8.93
C ILE A 36 11.99 1.41 -7.53
N ILE A 37 10.68 1.16 -7.45
CA ILE A 37 9.98 1.02 -6.16
C ILE A 37 10.44 -0.19 -5.36
N GLU A 38 10.69 -1.32 -6.04
CA GLU A 38 11.16 -2.56 -5.39
C GLU A 38 12.69 -2.68 -5.35
N ASN A 39 13.41 -1.64 -5.79
CA ASN A 39 14.86 -1.60 -5.67
C ASN A 39 15.28 -1.70 -4.20
N LYS A 40 16.15 -2.66 -3.88
CA LYS A 40 16.66 -2.91 -2.51
C LYS A 40 17.77 -1.95 -2.09
N LYS A 41 18.32 -1.18 -3.02
CA LYS A 41 19.35 -0.17 -2.75
C LYS A 41 18.83 0.93 -1.82
N THR A 42 19.68 1.38 -0.90
CA THR A 42 19.36 2.36 0.14
C THR A 42 20.26 3.59 0.10
N ASP A 43 21.04 3.79 -0.96
CA ASP A 43 21.82 5.00 -1.19
C ASP A 43 20.92 6.23 -1.39
N ALA A 44 21.48 7.41 -1.13
CA ALA A 44 20.77 8.68 -1.20
C ALA A 44 20.15 8.93 -2.58
N SER A 45 20.86 8.59 -3.66
CA SER A 45 20.36 8.68 -5.04
C SER A 45 19.14 7.78 -5.27
N SER A 46 19.21 6.51 -4.88
CA SER A 46 18.10 5.56 -5.02
C SER A 46 16.88 5.98 -4.18
N ASN A 47 17.09 6.58 -3.00
CA ASN A 47 16.00 7.07 -2.17
C ASN A 47 15.32 8.29 -2.80
N ALA A 48 16.10 9.25 -3.31
CA ALA A 48 15.56 10.41 -4.02
C ALA A 48 14.81 10.00 -5.30
N GLU A 49 15.31 9.01 -6.03
CA GLU A 49 14.65 8.46 -7.21
C GLU A 49 13.30 7.81 -6.84
N LYS A 50 13.26 6.98 -5.79
CA LYS A 50 12.01 6.40 -5.27
C LYS A 50 11.02 7.49 -4.89
N GLU A 51 11.46 8.54 -4.20
CA GLU A 51 10.59 9.66 -3.83
C GLU A 51 10.01 10.37 -5.05
N SER A 52 10.83 10.62 -6.08
CA SER A 52 10.39 11.19 -7.35
C SER A 52 9.34 10.31 -8.03
N ILE A 53 9.56 8.99 -8.07
CA ILE A 53 8.59 8.04 -8.62
C ILE A 53 7.28 8.04 -7.82
N TRP A 54 7.34 8.10 -6.49
CA TRP A 54 6.12 8.19 -5.68
C TRP A 54 5.32 9.46 -5.95
N LYS A 55 6.00 10.59 -6.19
CA LYS A 55 5.34 11.85 -6.60
C LYS A 55 4.71 11.73 -7.99
N LYS A 56 5.37 11.05 -8.94
CA LYS A 56 4.80 10.77 -10.26
C LYS A 56 3.56 9.90 -10.18
N ILE A 57 3.61 8.81 -9.40
CA ILE A 57 2.44 7.94 -9.17
C ILE A 57 1.29 8.73 -8.55
N TYR A 58 1.58 9.58 -7.55
CA TYR A 58 0.56 10.46 -6.98
C TYR A 58 -0.08 11.37 -8.02
N ALA A 59 0.72 12.01 -8.88
CA ALA A 59 0.22 12.88 -9.91
C ALA A 59 -0.63 12.12 -10.94
N GLU A 60 -0.15 10.98 -11.44
CA GLU A 60 -0.90 10.12 -12.38
C GLU A 60 -2.17 9.55 -11.74
N PHE A 61 -2.13 9.16 -10.46
CA PHE A 61 -3.28 8.61 -9.76
C PHE A 61 -4.36 9.68 -9.54
N ASN A 62 -3.97 10.86 -9.07
CA ASN A 62 -4.90 11.97 -8.84
C ASN A 62 -5.37 12.60 -10.15
N SER A 63 -4.63 12.50 -11.26
CA SER A 63 -5.11 12.98 -12.56
C SER A 63 -6.19 12.09 -13.16
N VAL A 64 -6.15 10.78 -12.87
CA VAL A 64 -7.25 9.86 -13.24
C VAL A 64 -8.47 10.11 -12.35
N ALA A 65 -8.24 10.53 -11.09
CA ALA A 65 -9.27 10.84 -10.10
C ALA A 65 -10.44 9.83 -10.07
N PRO A 66 -10.19 8.50 -9.99
CA PRO A 66 -11.22 7.49 -10.23
C PRO A 66 -12.46 7.62 -9.32
N ASN A 67 -12.31 8.20 -8.12
CA ASN A 67 -13.41 8.47 -7.19
C ASN A 67 -13.55 9.96 -6.80
N ASN A 68 -12.95 10.89 -7.54
CA ASN A 68 -12.91 12.32 -7.20
C ASN A 68 -12.39 12.63 -5.77
N ILE A 69 -11.57 11.74 -5.19
CA ILE A 69 -10.95 11.91 -3.88
C ILE A 69 -9.44 12.03 -4.07
N GLU A 70 -8.88 13.16 -3.65
CA GLU A 70 -7.44 13.35 -3.64
C GLU A 70 -6.79 12.47 -2.56
N ARG A 71 -5.79 11.68 -2.95
CA ARG A 71 -5.03 10.82 -2.04
C ARG A 71 -3.64 11.39 -1.85
N ASP A 72 -3.21 11.52 -0.61
CA ASP A 72 -1.84 11.95 -0.29
C ASP A 72 -0.80 10.87 -0.67
N VAL A 73 0.38 11.31 -1.10
CA VAL A 73 1.55 10.46 -1.42
C VAL A 73 1.86 9.52 -0.25
N THR A 74 1.80 10.03 0.98
CA THR A 74 2.09 9.24 2.19
C THR A 74 1.04 8.16 2.40
N SER A 75 -0.22 8.43 2.05
CA SER A 75 -1.31 7.45 2.08
C SER A 75 -1.10 6.36 1.03
N LEU A 76 -0.72 6.73 -0.20
CA LEU A 76 -0.42 5.77 -1.28
C LEU A 76 0.75 4.84 -0.92
N LYS A 77 1.84 5.40 -0.39
CA LYS A 77 2.98 4.62 0.13
C LYS A 77 2.54 3.60 1.19
N LYS A 78 1.74 4.05 2.17
CA LYS A 78 1.20 3.17 3.23
C LYS A 78 0.27 2.10 2.66
N ALA A 79 -0.59 2.48 1.71
CA ALA A 79 -1.51 1.56 1.04
C ALA A 79 -0.74 0.42 0.35
N TYR A 80 0.33 0.74 -0.39
CA TYR A 80 1.18 -0.25 -1.02
C TYR A 80 1.87 -1.18 -0.01
N LEU A 81 2.43 -0.63 1.07
CA LEU A 81 3.05 -1.45 2.13
C LEU A 81 2.03 -2.38 2.79
N ASN A 82 0.82 -1.89 3.03
CA ASN A 82 -0.27 -2.69 3.58
C ASN A 82 -0.70 -3.80 2.62
N MET A 83 -0.82 -3.53 1.32
CA MET A 83 -1.11 -4.56 0.31
C MET A 83 -0.04 -5.66 0.31
N LYS A 84 1.24 -5.30 0.31
CA LYS A 84 2.34 -6.28 0.40
C LYS A 84 2.27 -7.07 1.70
N LYS A 85 1.92 -6.43 2.82
CA LYS A 85 1.76 -7.08 4.12
C LYS A 85 0.62 -8.09 4.09
N THR A 86 -0.53 -7.72 3.53
CA THR A 86 -1.70 -8.61 3.38
C THR A 86 -1.33 -9.85 2.57
N VAL A 87 -0.73 -9.68 1.39
CA VAL A 87 -0.32 -10.81 0.53
C VAL A 87 0.68 -11.73 1.24
N ARG A 88 1.68 -11.17 1.94
CA ARG A 88 2.63 -11.99 2.72
C ARG A 88 1.97 -12.76 3.86
N LYS A 89 0.97 -12.15 4.51
CA LYS A 89 0.21 -12.79 5.59
C LYS A 89 -0.61 -13.96 5.05
N GLU A 90 -1.35 -13.74 3.97
CA GLU A 90 -2.15 -14.78 3.30
C GLU A 90 -1.28 -15.97 2.87
N LEU A 91 -0.12 -15.70 2.27
CA LEU A 91 0.84 -16.75 1.89
C LEU A 91 1.40 -17.50 3.11
N ALA A 92 1.66 -16.79 4.22
CA ALA A 92 2.14 -17.43 5.44
C ALA A 92 1.05 -18.31 6.08
N GLU A 93 -0.20 -17.84 6.09
CA GLU A 93 -1.35 -18.60 6.57
C GLU A 93 -1.60 -19.86 5.72
N GLU A 94 -1.49 -19.76 4.39
CA GLU A 94 -1.58 -20.90 3.47
C GLU A 94 -0.47 -21.94 3.74
N ARG A 95 0.77 -21.50 3.95
CA ARG A 95 1.86 -22.40 4.32
C ARG A 95 1.62 -23.11 5.65
N LEU A 96 1.10 -22.39 6.63
CA LEU A 96 0.76 -22.95 7.94
C LEU A 96 -0.43 -23.90 7.87
N SER A 97 -1.45 -23.62 7.05
CA SER A 97 -2.60 -24.52 6.89
C SER A 97 -2.20 -25.86 6.28
N ILE A 98 -1.18 -25.88 5.40
CA ILE A 98 -0.62 -27.13 4.86
C ILE A 98 0.13 -27.92 5.94
N LEU A 99 0.82 -27.23 6.87
CA LEU A 99 1.67 -27.86 7.89
C LEU A 99 0.91 -28.28 9.17
N LYS A 100 -0.30 -27.78 9.40
CA LYS A 100 -1.14 -28.18 10.54
C LYS A 100 -1.70 -29.60 10.34
N THR A 101 -0.88 -30.62 10.52
CA THR A 101 -1.34 -32.02 10.57
C THR A 101 -1.62 -32.43 12.02
N GLY A 102 -2.84 -32.12 12.48
CA GLY A 102 -3.46 -32.77 13.63
C GLY A 102 -4.28 -34.01 13.22
N GLY A 103 -3.76 -34.83 12.29
CA GLY A 103 -4.41 -36.05 11.80
C GLY A 103 -5.47 -35.90 10.70
N GLY A 104 -5.71 -34.70 10.16
CA GLY A 104 -6.66 -34.45 9.06
C GLY A 104 -5.98 -34.05 7.73
N PRO A 105 -6.57 -34.37 6.56
CA PRO A 105 -6.03 -33.95 5.26
C PRO A 105 -6.03 -32.42 5.08
N PRO A 106 -5.04 -31.84 4.38
CA PRO A 106 -4.95 -30.40 4.15
C PRO A 106 -6.12 -29.86 3.31
N GLU A 107 -6.73 -28.76 3.74
CA GLU A 107 -7.75 -28.03 2.96
C GLU A 107 -7.08 -27.30 1.78
N LEU A 108 -7.17 -27.89 0.58
CA LEU A 108 -6.82 -27.21 -0.66
C LEU A 108 -7.94 -26.23 -1.05
N LYS A 109 -7.76 -24.93 -0.81
CA LYS A 109 -8.65 -23.92 -1.38
C LYS A 109 -8.48 -23.89 -2.90
N LYS A 110 -9.49 -24.36 -3.63
CA LYS A 110 -9.54 -24.36 -5.10
C LYS A 110 -9.40 -22.94 -5.62
N LYS A 111 -8.38 -22.68 -6.45
CA LYS A 111 -8.34 -21.49 -7.31
C LYS A 111 -9.50 -21.60 -8.30
N THR A 112 -10.45 -20.68 -8.20
CA THR A 112 -11.52 -20.52 -9.18
C THR A 112 -10.90 -19.92 -10.45
N PRO A 113 -11.23 -20.45 -11.66
CA PRO A 113 -10.60 -20.05 -12.93
C PRO A 113 -10.86 -18.57 -13.30
#